data_AF-A0A259ST33-F1
#
_entry.id   AF-A0A259ST33-F1
#
_cell.length_a   1.000
_cell.length_b   1.000
_cell.length_c   1.000
_cell.angle_alpha   90.00
_cell.angle_beta   90.00
_cell.angle_gamma   90.00
#
_symmetry.space_group_name_H-M   'P 1'
#
loop_
_entity.id
_entity.type
_entity.pdbx_description
1 polymer ?
#
loop_
_entity_poly.entity_id
_entity_poly.type
_entity_poly.pdbx_seq_one_letter_code
_entity_poly.pdbx_strand_id
1 'polypeptide(L)'
;MPLSLTRRGTLIAAASLAAVAALSLSACSSGGTSGSPAGANDKVGVTLIVKTTTNPYFVSMEDAAKADAAKANVSLTLAAGKKDGDTDSQIQAIENAISRG
;
A
#
# COMPACT_ATOMS: atom_id res chain seq x y z
N MET A 1 -28.61 -18.55 -45.31
CA MET A 1 -28.20 -18.14 -43.96
C MET A 1 -26.83 -18.74 -43.64
N PRO A 2 -25.80 -17.91 -43.39
CA PRO A 2 -24.73 -18.33 -42.49
C PRO A 2 -24.31 -17.19 -41.54
N LEU A 3 -24.61 -17.33 -40.25
CA LEU A 3 -24.25 -16.37 -39.18
C LEU A 3 -23.70 -17.11 -37.93
N SER A 4 -22.94 -18.19 -38.14
CA SER A 4 -22.49 -19.08 -37.05
C SER A 4 -20.97 -19.11 -36.79
N LEU A 5 -20.13 -18.47 -37.62
CA LEU A 5 -18.67 -18.50 -37.41
C LEU A 5 -18.12 -17.31 -36.59
N THR A 6 -18.72 -16.13 -36.66
CA THR A 6 -18.18 -14.90 -36.05
C THR A 6 -18.35 -14.83 -34.52
N ARG A 7 -19.34 -15.54 -33.95
CA ARG A 7 -19.59 -15.59 -32.49
C ARG A 7 -18.59 -16.45 -31.72
N ARG A 8 -17.92 -17.41 -32.37
CA ARG A 8 -16.96 -18.31 -31.71
C ARG A 8 -15.60 -17.65 -31.49
N GLY A 9 -15.16 -16.80 -32.42
CA GLY A 9 -13.88 -16.09 -32.32
C GLY A 9 -13.88 -14.98 -31.26
N THR A 10 -15.00 -14.28 -31.10
CA THR A 10 -15.17 -13.23 -30.08
C THR A 10 -15.18 -13.79 -28.65
N LEU A 11 -15.73 -14.99 -28.44
CA LEU A 11 -15.70 -15.67 -27.14
C LEU A 11 -14.28 -16.16 -26.76
N ILE A 12 -13.49 -16.61 -27.73
CA ILE A 12 -12.10 -17.06 -27.49
C ILE A 12 -11.18 -15.87 -27.19
N ALA A 13 -11.36 -14.74 -27.88
CA ALA A 13 -10.59 -13.51 -27.63
C ALA A 13 -10.90 -12.84 -26.27
N ALA A 14 -12.14 -12.96 -25.79
CA ALA A 14 -12.51 -12.46 -24.46
C ALA A 14 -11.94 -13.35 -23.33
N ALA A 15 -11.87 -14.66 -23.54
CA ALA A 15 -11.31 -15.59 -22.57
C ALA A 15 -9.79 -15.42 -22.36
N SER A 16 -9.05 -15.09 -23.43
CA SER A 16 -7.60 -14.83 -23.33
C SER A 16 -7.27 -13.50 -22.64
N LEU A 17 -8.08 -12.46 -22.83
CA LEU A 17 -7.90 -11.18 -22.12
C LEU A 17 -8.13 -11.32 -20.60
N ALA A 18 -9.13 -12.11 -20.21
CA ALA A 18 -9.41 -12.39 -18.79
C ALA A 18 -8.31 -13.23 -18.14
N ALA A 19 -7.72 -14.18 -18.88
CA ALA A 19 -6.59 -14.97 -18.39
C ALA A 19 -5.34 -14.09 -18.14
N VAL A 20 -4.99 -13.20 -19.06
CA VAL A 20 -3.84 -12.28 -18.89
C VAL A 20 -4.05 -11.31 -17.73
N ALA A 21 -5.28 -10.83 -17.50
CA ALA A 21 -5.60 -10.02 -16.33
C ALA A 21 -5.46 -10.82 -15.01
N ALA A 22 -5.90 -12.08 -14.97
CA ALA A 22 -5.76 -12.93 -13.79
C ALA A 22 -4.28 -13.28 -13.49
N LEU A 23 -3.45 -13.43 -14.52
CA LEU A 23 -2.01 -13.67 -14.37
C LEU A 23 -1.23 -12.44 -13.87
N SER A 24 -1.75 -11.23 -14.05
CA SER A 24 -1.08 -10.00 -13.57
C SER A 24 -1.05 -9.85 -12.04
N LEU A 25 -1.94 -10.54 -11.32
CA LEU A 25 -1.98 -10.48 -9.84
C LEU A 25 -1.23 -11.65 -9.16
N SER A 26 -0.89 -12.71 -9.92
CA SER A 26 -0.19 -13.89 -9.38
C SER A 26 1.33 -13.71 -9.27
N ALA A 27 1.89 -12.59 -9.72
CA ALA A 27 3.32 -12.31 -9.65
C ALA A 27 3.85 -11.98 -8.25
N CYS A 28 2.98 -11.80 -7.24
CA CYS A 28 3.38 -11.62 -5.84
C CYS A 28 3.27 -12.91 -5.00
N SER A 29 2.94 -14.05 -5.60
CA SER A 29 2.92 -15.36 -4.92
C SER A 29 4.30 -16.03 -4.92
N SER A 30 5.37 -15.28 -4.66
CA SER A 30 6.60 -15.87 -4.12
C SER A 30 6.41 -16.04 -2.61
N GLY A 31 5.65 -17.06 -2.23
CA GLY A 31 5.64 -17.61 -0.87
C GLY A 31 6.99 -18.26 -0.58
N GLY A 32 8.06 -17.47 -0.54
CA GLY A 32 9.32 -17.81 0.07
C GLY A 32 9.28 -17.31 1.50
N THR A 33 8.98 -18.20 2.44
CA THR A 33 9.06 -17.95 3.89
C THR A 33 10.52 -17.87 4.36
N SER A 34 11.39 -17.20 3.61
CA SER A 34 12.74 -16.82 4.05
C SER A 34 12.70 -15.44 4.71
N GLY A 35 11.64 -15.13 5.43
CA GLY A 35 11.71 -14.17 6.53
C GLY A 35 12.03 -14.98 7.76
N SER A 36 13.13 -14.66 8.45
CA SER A 36 13.35 -15.10 9.82
C SER A 36 12.03 -15.00 10.60
N PRO A 37 11.66 -15.98 11.44
CA PRO A 37 10.47 -15.84 12.25
C PRO A 37 10.61 -14.54 13.05
N ALA A 38 9.88 -13.51 12.63
CA ALA A 38 9.68 -12.32 13.42
C ALA A 38 9.15 -12.84 14.75
N GLY A 39 9.88 -12.56 15.83
CA GLY A 39 9.46 -13.00 17.15
C GLY A 39 8.02 -12.52 17.35
N ALA A 40 7.21 -13.25 18.12
CA ALA A 40 5.82 -12.89 18.40
C ALA A 40 5.63 -11.46 19.00
N ASN A 41 6.73 -10.73 19.24
CA ASN A 41 6.82 -9.39 19.78
C ASN A 41 7.39 -8.34 18.80
N ASP A 42 7.77 -8.71 17.57
CA ASP A 42 8.28 -7.77 16.58
C ASP A 42 7.10 -7.04 15.90
N LYS A 43 6.76 -5.87 16.44
CA LYS A 43 5.71 -5.01 15.87
C LYS A 43 6.13 -4.57 14.48
N VAL A 44 5.20 -4.65 13.52
CA VAL A 44 5.41 -4.06 12.19
C VAL A 44 5.62 -2.55 12.35
N GLY A 45 6.71 -2.02 11.81
CA GLY A 45 6.99 -0.59 11.76
C GLY A 45 6.16 0.09 10.66
N VAL A 46 5.44 1.15 11.01
CA VAL A 46 4.71 1.98 10.03
C VAL A 46 5.02 3.44 10.30
N THR A 47 5.24 4.22 9.26
CA THR A 47 5.40 5.68 9.38
C THR A 47 4.33 6.38 8.56
N LEU A 48 3.52 7.22 9.20
CA LEU A 48 2.56 8.10 8.52
C LEU A 48 3.15 9.51 8.42
N ILE A 49 3.28 10.00 7.19
CA ILE A 49 3.81 11.33 6.90
C ILE A 49 2.69 12.16 6.28
N VAL A 50 2.17 13.14 7.01
CA VAL A 50 1.08 14.01 6.55
C VAL A 50 1.61 15.34 6.00
N LYS A 51 0.79 16.02 5.21
CA LYS A 51 1.20 17.28 4.56
C LYS A 51 1.54 18.37 5.57
N THR A 52 0.67 18.58 6.56
CA THR A 52 0.81 19.53 7.67
C THR A 52 -0.06 19.09 8.85
N THR A 53 0.16 19.65 10.04
CA THR A 53 -0.73 19.47 11.20
C THR A 53 -1.67 20.66 11.44
N THR A 54 -1.62 21.70 10.60
CA THR A 54 -2.48 22.88 10.73
C THR A 54 -3.90 22.64 10.21
N ASN A 55 -4.06 21.73 9.24
CA ASN A 55 -5.37 21.39 8.68
C ASN A 55 -6.03 20.27 9.52
N PRO A 56 -7.26 20.47 10.04
CA PRO A 56 -7.97 19.47 10.84
C PRO A 56 -8.10 18.10 10.18
N TYR A 57 -8.16 18.04 8.85
CA TYR A 57 -8.19 16.80 8.10
C TYR A 57 -6.97 15.91 8.40
N PHE A 58 -5.76 16.49 8.39
CA PHE A 58 -4.53 15.74 8.67
C PHE A 58 -4.37 15.39 10.15
N VAL A 59 -4.84 16.26 11.05
CA VAL A 59 -4.90 15.96 12.49
C VAL A 59 -5.77 14.72 12.74
N SER A 60 -6.96 14.67 12.13
CA SER A 60 -7.85 13.52 12.28
C SER A 60 -7.24 12.22 11.73
N MET A 61 -6.40 12.31 10.70
CA MET A 61 -5.67 11.18 10.14
C MET A 61 -4.65 10.62 11.13
N GLU A 62 -3.87 11.48 11.80
CA GLU A 62 -2.92 11.06 12.83
C GLU A 62 -3.63 10.40 14.02
N ASP A 63 -4.75 10.97 14.46
CA ASP A 63 -5.50 10.44 15.59
C ASP A 63 -6.14 9.08 15.27
N ALA A 64 -6.70 8.93 14.06
CA ALA A 64 -7.19 7.64 13.57
C ALA A 64 -6.05 6.61 13.47
N ALA A 65 -4.90 7.00 12.93
CA ALA A 65 -3.75 6.11 12.80
C ALA A 65 -3.22 5.65 14.16
N LYS A 66 -3.13 6.54 15.16
CA LYS A 66 -2.76 6.17 16.55
C LYS A 66 -3.74 5.15 17.13
N ALA A 67 -5.04 5.39 16.95
CA ALA A 67 -6.07 4.50 17.46
C ALA A 67 -6.01 3.11 16.81
N ASP A 68 -5.72 3.03 15.51
CA ASP A 68 -5.65 1.76 14.79
C ASP A 68 -4.33 1.03 14.99
N ALA A 69 -3.21 1.75 15.13
CA ALA A 69 -1.91 1.14 15.44
C ALA A 69 -1.92 0.39 16.77
N ALA A 70 -2.63 0.93 17.77
CA ALA A 70 -2.83 0.27 19.05
C ALA A 70 -3.59 -1.06 18.92
N LYS A 71 -4.61 -1.11 18.05
CA LYS A 71 -5.41 -2.32 17.78
C LYS A 71 -4.66 -3.35 16.93
N ALA A 72 -3.88 -2.87 15.96
CA ALA A 72 -3.18 -3.69 14.97
C ALA A 72 -1.81 -4.18 15.45
N ASN A 73 -1.39 -3.86 16.68
CA ASN A 73 -0.07 -4.17 17.22
C ASN A 73 1.08 -3.64 16.34
N VAL A 74 0.92 -2.43 15.79
CA VAL A 74 1.86 -1.76 14.90
C VAL A 74 2.69 -0.73 15.68
N SER A 75 3.96 -0.60 15.35
CA SER A 75 4.82 0.48 15.83
C SER A 75 4.70 1.69 14.89
N LEU A 76 3.78 2.60 15.21
CA LEU A 76 3.51 3.78 14.40
C LEU A 76 4.45 4.95 14.76
N THR A 77 5.05 5.55 13.74
CA THR A 77 5.72 6.85 13.83
C THR A 77 4.98 7.86 12.97
N LEU A 78 4.94 9.11 13.44
CA LEU A 78 4.28 10.21 12.74
C LEU A 78 5.29 11.28 12.36
N ALA A 79 5.11 11.87 11.19
CA ALA A 79 5.82 13.07 10.78
C ALA A 79 4.89 13.96 9.94
N ALA A 80 5.19 15.26 9.90
CA ALA A 80 4.42 16.22 9.13
C ALA A 80 5.31 17.30 8.52
N GLY A 81 4.90 17.85 7.38
CA GLY A 81 5.47 19.08 6.86
C GLY A 81 5.16 20.28 7.77
N LYS A 82 6.06 21.28 7.83
CA LYS A 82 5.85 22.47 8.69
C LYS A 82 4.79 23.41 8.12
N LYS A 83 4.63 23.40 6.80
CA LYS A 83 3.70 24.23 6.04
C LYS A 83 3.38 23.56 4.71
N ASP A 84 2.33 24.03 4.05
CA ASP A 84 2.05 23.58 2.70
C ASP A 84 3.20 23.94 1.75
N GLY A 85 3.51 23.04 0.82
CA GLY A 85 4.69 23.15 -0.05
C GLY A 85 6.05 22.85 0.61
N ASP A 86 6.11 22.44 1.89
CA ASP A 86 7.36 22.02 2.56
C ASP A 86 7.78 20.61 2.12
N THR A 87 8.20 20.49 0.86
CA THR A 87 8.58 19.21 0.25
C THR A 87 9.87 18.67 0.85
N ASP A 88 10.84 19.54 1.18
CA ASP A 88 12.14 19.12 1.69
C ASP A 88 12.03 18.40 3.04
N SER A 89 11.24 18.94 3.98
CA SER A 89 11.02 18.27 5.27
C SER A 89 10.30 16.94 5.11
N GLN A 90 9.42 16.82 4.10
CA GLN A 90 8.70 15.58 3.80
C GLN A 90 9.64 14.53 3.19
N ILE A 91 10.55 14.92 2.29
CA ILE A 91 11.61 14.04 1.76
C ILE A 91 12.47 13.52 2.92
N GLN A 92 12.95 14.42 3.79
CA GLN A 92 13.74 14.02 4.96
C GLN A 92 12.97 13.07 5.89
N ALA A 93 11.67 13.31 6.10
CA ALA A 93 10.84 12.42 6.89
C ALA A 93 10.73 11.01 6.26
N ILE A 94 10.65 10.93 4.92
CA ILE A 94 10.65 9.66 4.18
C ILE A 94 12.01 8.95 4.32
N GLU A 95 13.11 9.68 4.12
CA GLU A 95 14.47 9.13 4.26
C GLU A 95 14.73 8.60 5.67
N ASN A 96 14.29 9.34 6.70
CA ASN A 96 14.37 8.91 8.09
C ASN A 96 13.48 7.68 8.36
N ALA A 97 12.30 7.60 7.74
CA ALA A 97 11.42 6.44 7.85
C ALA A 97 12.09 5.19 7.26
N ILE A 98 12.66 5.29 6.06
CA ILE A 98 13.38 4.19 5.41
C ILE A 98 14.59 3.76 6.24
N SER A 99 15.33 4.71 6.78
CA SER A 99 16.52 4.43 7.60
C SER A 99 16.19 3.71 8.91
N ARG A 100 14.95 3.79 9.38
CA ARG A 100 14.47 3.10 10.58
C ARG A 100 14.08 1.64 10.33
N GLY A 101 14.02 1.19 9.07
CA GLY A 101 13.56 -0.14 8.67
C GLY A 101 12.03 -0.27 8.63
#